data_AF-A0A7J0DNB5-F1
#
_entry.id   AF-A0A7J0DNB5-F1
#
_cell.length_a   1.000
_cell.length_b   1.000
_cell.length_c   1.000
_cell.angle_alpha   90.00
_cell.angle_beta   90.00
_cell.angle_gamma   90.00
#
_symmetry.space_group_name_H-M   'P 1'
#
loop_
_entity.id
_entity.type
_entity.pdbx_description
1 polymer ?
#
loop_
_entity_poly.entity_id
_entity_poly.type
_entity_poly.pdbx_seq_one_letter_code
_entity_poly.pdbx_strand_id
1 'polypeptide(L)'
;MLKKCKRLEGVQRERACENWDYLKSIGIQERKLPSIVVKCPKILTLHLDEKLIPMVQCLATLGTKPREVASAITKFPHILSHSVEEKLCPLLAFFQALEVPEKQLGLSELDLQKVAVNFPEVLCRDVNKILRPNYTYLKGCGFEGGQIVALVTGYPPILIKSISNSLEPRIKFLVEEEIGVKAEDFKAKEYTL
;
A
#
# COMPACT_ATOMS: atom_id res chain seq x y z
N MET A 1 27.88 -5.40 16.75
CA MET A 1 27.89 -6.88 16.73
C MET A 1 26.49 -7.41 16.46
N LEU A 2 26.23 -7.94 15.27
CA LEU A 2 24.99 -8.66 14.97
C LEU A 2 25.01 -10.00 15.73
N LYS A 3 24.25 -10.10 16.83
CA LYS A 3 24.05 -11.38 17.51
C LYS A 3 23.39 -12.33 16.50
N LYS A 4 24.09 -13.43 16.15
CA LYS A 4 23.52 -14.50 15.32
C LYS A 4 22.17 -14.87 15.89
N CYS A 5 21.11 -14.68 15.12
CA CYS A 5 19.76 -15.02 15.52
C CYS A 5 19.73 -16.55 15.70
N LYS A 6 19.51 -17.04 16.93
CA LYS A 6 19.47 -18.49 17.27
C LYS A 6 18.45 -19.29 16.46
N ARG A 7 17.62 -18.64 15.64
CA ARG A 7 16.58 -19.26 14.83
C ARG A 7 17.10 -19.98 13.59
N LEU A 8 18.24 -19.61 13.00
CA LEU A 8 18.69 -20.20 11.72
C LEU A 8 19.41 -21.57 11.88
N GLU A 9 18.69 -22.57 12.39
CA GLU A 9 19.08 -24.00 12.29
C GLU A 9 18.74 -24.57 10.91
N GLY A 10 19.30 -25.72 10.52
CA GLY A 10 19.40 -26.27 9.15
C GLY A 10 18.25 -25.93 8.19
N VAL A 11 17.02 -26.32 8.50
CA VAL A 11 15.82 -26.09 7.67
C VAL A 11 15.53 -24.59 7.43
N GLN A 12 15.82 -23.75 8.42
CA GLN A 12 15.66 -22.30 8.29
C GLN A 12 16.79 -21.66 7.46
N ARG A 13 17.96 -22.32 7.36
CA ARG A 13 19.04 -21.87 6.47
C ARG A 13 18.71 -22.15 5.01
N GLU A 14 18.23 -23.35 4.70
CA GLU A 14 17.83 -23.72 3.32
C GLU A 14 16.74 -22.78 2.81
N ARG A 15 15.67 -22.60 3.59
CA ARG A 15 14.60 -21.64 3.28
C ARG A 15 15.08 -20.20 3.13
N ALA A 16 16.02 -19.77 3.97
CA ALA A 16 16.60 -18.44 3.86
C ALA A 16 17.36 -18.25 2.54
N CYS A 17 18.09 -19.28 2.09
CA CYS A 17 18.78 -19.27 0.79
C CYS A 17 17.76 -19.26 -0.36
N GLU A 18 16.74 -20.13 -0.33
CA GLU A 18 15.68 -20.15 -1.34
C GLU A 18 14.99 -18.80 -1.49
N ASN A 19 14.59 -18.19 -0.37
CA ASN A 19 13.94 -16.88 -0.38
C ASN A 19 14.90 -15.79 -0.87
N TRP A 20 16.20 -15.87 -0.54
CA TRP A 20 17.22 -14.95 -1.03
C TRP A 20 17.36 -15.02 -2.55
N ASP A 21 17.50 -16.23 -3.08
CA ASP A 21 17.69 -16.48 -4.51
C ASP A 21 16.43 -16.13 -5.31
N TYR A 22 15.25 -16.39 -4.75
CA TYR A 22 13.99 -15.93 -5.34
C TYR A 22 13.89 -14.41 -5.41
N LEU A 23 14.24 -13.68 -4.34
CA LEU A 23 14.24 -12.22 -4.39
C LEU A 23 15.22 -11.69 -5.45
N LYS A 24 16.36 -12.35 -5.68
CA LYS A 24 17.27 -12.03 -6.79
C LYS A 24 16.63 -12.29 -8.15
N SER A 25 15.95 -13.43 -8.32
CA SER A 25 15.37 -13.85 -9.60
C SER A 25 14.23 -12.92 -10.07
N ILE A 26 13.51 -12.29 -9.14
CA ILE A 26 12.47 -11.29 -9.46
C ILE A 26 13.05 -9.89 -9.76
N GLY A 27 14.37 -9.77 -9.87
CA GLY A 27 15.05 -8.55 -10.29
C GLY A 27 15.47 -7.60 -9.17
N ILE A 28 15.40 -8.01 -7.90
CA ILE A 28 15.97 -7.23 -6.80
C ILE A 28 17.48 -7.40 -6.79
N GLN A 29 18.20 -6.28 -6.85
CA GLN A 29 19.65 -6.28 -6.82
C GLN A 29 20.17 -6.81 -5.49
N GLU A 30 21.18 -7.69 -5.54
CA GLU A 30 21.74 -8.35 -4.34
C GLU A 30 22.17 -7.36 -3.25
N ARG A 31 22.75 -6.21 -3.65
CA ARG A 31 23.12 -5.13 -2.72
C ARG A 31 21.94 -4.51 -1.93
N LYS A 32 20.70 -4.70 -2.39
CA LYS A 32 19.48 -4.21 -1.72
C LYS A 32 18.89 -5.24 -0.75
N LEU A 33 19.21 -6.51 -0.89
CA LEU A 33 18.68 -7.60 -0.05
C LEU A 33 19.00 -7.42 1.43
N PRO A 34 20.22 -7.01 1.86
CA PRO A 34 20.46 -6.75 3.28
C PRO A 34 19.52 -5.69 3.86
N SER A 35 19.20 -4.63 3.12
CA SER A 35 18.24 -3.60 3.58
C SER A 35 16.83 -4.15 3.69
N ILE A 36 16.43 -5.06 2.80
CA ILE A 36 15.13 -5.74 2.84
C ILE A 36 15.02 -6.61 4.09
N VAL A 37 16.06 -7.42 4.37
CA VAL A 37 16.10 -8.30 5.54
C VAL A 37 16.11 -7.50 6.84
N VAL A 38 16.82 -6.37 6.90
CA VAL A 38 16.80 -5.48 8.09
C VAL A 38 15.40 -4.93 8.34
N LYS A 39 14.68 -4.50 7.30
CA LYS A 39 13.31 -4.00 7.43
C LYS A 39 12.33 -5.12 7.79
N CYS A 40 12.42 -6.27 7.13
CA CYS A 40 11.51 -7.39 7.32
C CYS A 40 12.29 -8.72 7.48
N PRO A 41 12.83 -9.03 8.67
CA PRO A 41 13.62 -10.25 8.88
C PRO A 41 12.84 -11.54 8.64
N LYS A 42 11.51 -11.49 8.83
CA LYS A 42 10.60 -12.62 8.62
C LYS A 42 10.66 -13.16 7.19
N ILE A 43 11.03 -12.33 6.22
CA ILE A 43 11.07 -12.70 4.79
C ILE A 43 11.95 -13.93 4.53
N LEU A 44 12.99 -14.16 5.33
CA LEU A 44 13.88 -15.32 5.19
C LEU A 44 13.27 -16.64 5.69
N THR A 45 12.12 -16.57 6.37
CA THR A 45 11.49 -17.72 7.03
C THR A 45 10.09 -18.05 6.49
N LEU A 46 9.54 -17.17 5.67
CA LEU A 46 8.24 -17.36 5.01
C LEU A 46 8.31 -18.51 4.00
N HIS A 47 7.17 -19.17 3.80
CA HIS A 47 7.03 -20.22 2.80
C HIS A 47 7.02 -19.60 1.40
N LEU A 48 7.91 -20.07 0.54
CA LEU A 48 8.11 -19.50 -0.79
C LEU A 48 6.84 -19.61 -1.65
N ASP A 49 6.32 -20.83 -1.80
CA ASP A 49 5.17 -21.14 -2.66
C ASP A 49 3.82 -20.65 -2.09
N GLU A 50 3.72 -20.56 -0.76
CA GLU A 50 2.45 -20.19 -0.10
C GLU A 50 2.33 -18.68 0.18
N LYS A 51 3.45 -17.95 0.24
CA LYS A 51 3.46 -16.53 0.62
C LYS A 51 4.16 -15.63 -0.39
N LEU A 52 5.42 -15.90 -0.69
CA LEU A 52 6.22 -14.99 -1.52
C LEU A 52 5.74 -15.01 -2.97
N ILE A 53 5.69 -16.18 -3.60
CA ILE A 53 5.33 -16.33 -5.01
C ILE A 53 3.93 -15.78 -5.29
N PRO A 54 2.87 -16.16 -4.55
CA PRO A 54 1.52 -15.66 -4.82
C PRO A 54 1.43 -14.13 -4.68
N MET A 55 2.10 -13.56 -3.65
CA MET A 55 2.10 -12.12 -3.46
C MET A 55 2.85 -11.39 -4.58
N VAL A 56 4.02 -11.88 -5.01
CA VAL A 56 4.75 -11.28 -6.13
C VAL A 56 3.96 -11.37 -7.43
N GLN A 57 3.28 -12.50 -7.68
CA GLN A 57 2.42 -12.66 -8.85
C GLN A 57 1.24 -11.68 -8.81
N CYS A 58 0.59 -11.51 -7.67
CA CYS A 58 -0.48 -10.52 -7.53
C CYS A 58 0.02 -9.08 -7.69
N LEU A 59 1.20 -8.75 -7.15
CA LEU A 59 1.81 -7.44 -7.41
C LEU A 59 2.17 -7.26 -8.88
N ALA A 60 2.50 -8.34 -9.60
CA ALA A 60 2.74 -8.29 -11.04
C ALA A 60 1.46 -8.09 -11.86
N THR A 61 0.27 -8.47 -11.37
CA THR A 61 -0.99 -8.11 -12.04
C THR A 61 -1.30 -6.62 -11.88
N LEU A 62 -0.84 -5.99 -10.80
CA LEU A 62 -0.93 -4.55 -10.53
C LEU A 62 0.27 -3.74 -11.03
N GLY A 63 1.32 -4.40 -11.52
CA GLY A 63 2.57 -3.77 -11.91
C GLY A 63 2.73 -3.85 -13.42
N THR A 64 3.04 -2.74 -14.07
CA THR A 64 3.20 -2.75 -15.54
C THR A 64 4.53 -3.39 -15.97
N LYS A 65 5.54 -3.35 -15.08
CA LYS A 65 6.91 -3.82 -15.35
C LYS A 65 7.48 -4.59 -14.16
N PRO A 66 8.25 -5.68 -14.38
CA PRO A 66 8.92 -6.42 -13.29
C PRO A 66 9.77 -5.54 -12.38
N ARG A 67 10.41 -4.50 -12.93
CA ARG A 67 11.22 -3.55 -12.16
C ARG A 67 10.41 -2.72 -11.16
N GLU A 68 9.15 -2.44 -11.46
CA GLU A 68 8.26 -1.68 -10.57
C GLU A 68 7.87 -2.52 -9.36
N VAL A 69 7.56 -3.80 -9.57
CA VAL A 69 7.30 -4.77 -8.50
C VAL A 69 8.52 -4.91 -7.58
N ALA A 70 9.71 -5.12 -8.16
CA ALA A 70 10.96 -5.20 -7.40
C ALA A 70 11.24 -3.92 -6.59
N SER A 71 10.95 -2.75 -7.18
CA SER A 71 11.06 -1.45 -6.52
C SER A 71 10.10 -1.33 -5.33
N ALA A 72 8.84 -1.70 -5.51
CA ALA A 72 7.81 -1.67 -4.46
C ALA A 72 8.20 -2.57 -3.27
N ILE A 73 8.62 -3.80 -3.55
CA ILE A 73 9.10 -4.74 -2.52
C ILE A 73 10.33 -4.20 -1.79
N THR A 74 11.29 -3.60 -2.52
CA THR A 74 12.49 -3.02 -1.92
C THR A 74 12.15 -1.83 -1.00
N LYS A 75 11.17 -1.01 -1.38
CA LYS A 75 10.68 0.10 -0.55
C LYS A 75 10.01 -0.43 0.72
N PHE A 76 9.07 -1.37 0.57
CA PHE A 76 8.24 -1.87 1.65
C PHE A 76 8.11 -3.42 1.65
N PRO A 77 9.13 -4.14 2.18
CA PRO A 77 9.18 -5.60 2.07
C PRO A 77 8.16 -6.33 2.94
N HIS A 78 7.50 -5.64 3.87
CA HIS A 78 6.42 -6.22 4.68
C HIS A 78 5.22 -6.65 3.84
N ILE A 79 5.07 -6.13 2.62
CA ILE A 79 4.00 -6.53 1.70
C ILE A 79 3.99 -8.04 1.44
N LEU A 80 5.16 -8.67 1.38
CA LEU A 80 5.33 -10.11 1.16
C LEU A 80 4.95 -10.97 2.37
N SER A 81 4.67 -10.37 3.54
CA SER A 81 4.26 -11.08 4.75
C SER A 81 2.74 -11.19 4.89
N HIS A 82 1.97 -10.54 4.01
CA HIS A 82 0.51 -10.56 4.03
C HIS A 82 -0.04 -11.64 3.08
N SER A 83 -1.27 -12.10 3.33
CA SER A 83 -2.00 -12.94 2.36
C SER A 83 -2.66 -12.05 1.30
N VAL A 84 -2.63 -12.53 0.06
CA VAL A 84 -3.30 -11.88 -1.07
C VAL A 84 -4.81 -11.84 -0.82
N GLU A 85 -5.40 -12.98 -0.47
CA GLU A 85 -6.83 -13.19 -0.32
C GLU A 85 -7.39 -12.44 0.89
N GLU A 86 -6.67 -12.44 2.02
CA GLU A 86 -7.16 -11.86 3.27
C GLU A 86 -6.91 -10.34 3.36
N LYS A 87 -5.93 -9.82 2.62
CA LYS A 87 -5.53 -8.40 2.73
C LYS A 87 -5.65 -7.65 1.42
N LEU A 88 -5.07 -8.18 0.34
CA LEU A 88 -4.94 -7.44 -0.90
C LEU A 88 -6.27 -7.39 -1.67
N CYS A 89 -6.96 -8.53 -1.82
CA CYS A 89 -8.25 -8.58 -2.52
C CYS A 89 -9.31 -7.67 -1.86
N PRO A 90 -9.54 -7.69 -0.53
CA PRO A 90 -10.49 -6.78 0.10
C PRO A 90 -10.12 -5.31 -0.06
N LEU A 91 -8.81 -5.00 -0.10
CA LEU A 91 -8.31 -3.65 -0.24
C LEU A 91 -8.48 -3.11 -1.66
N LEU A 92 -8.19 -3.93 -2.68
CA LEU A 92 -8.46 -3.57 -4.07
C LEU A 92 -9.96 -3.39 -4.31
N ALA A 93 -10.78 -4.32 -3.80
CA ALA A 93 -12.22 -4.22 -3.86
C ALA A 93 -12.74 -2.95 -3.17
N PHE A 94 -12.17 -2.57 -2.02
CA PHE A 94 -12.51 -1.32 -1.34
C PHE A 94 -12.20 -0.10 -2.21
N PHE A 95 -11.01 -0.01 -2.82
CA PHE A 95 -10.63 1.12 -3.65
C PHE A 95 -11.45 1.22 -4.94
N GLN A 96 -11.81 0.09 -5.53
CA GLN A 96 -12.73 0.03 -6.67
C GLN A 96 -14.14 0.47 -6.25
N ALA A 97 -14.63 -0.03 -5.11
CA ALA A 97 -15.94 0.28 -4.54
C ALA A 97 -16.04 1.65 -3.83
N LEU A 98 -15.01 2.49 -3.89
CA LEU A 98 -15.11 3.90 -3.48
C LEU A 98 -16.07 4.72 -4.37
N GLU A 99 -16.75 4.07 -5.33
CA GLU A 99 -17.75 4.64 -6.21
C GLU A 99 -18.72 5.55 -5.44
N VAL A 100 -18.82 6.76 -5.97
CA VAL A 100 -19.78 7.75 -5.53
C VAL A 100 -21.10 7.42 -6.22
N PRO A 101 -22.25 7.48 -5.53
CA PRO A 101 -23.56 7.13 -6.12
C PRO A 101 -23.91 7.87 -7.42
N GLU A 102 -23.26 9.00 -7.71
CA GLU A 102 -23.48 9.78 -8.92
C GLU A 102 -22.16 9.98 -9.69
N LYS A 103 -21.98 9.17 -10.75
CA LYS A 103 -21.13 9.42 -11.93
C LYS A 103 -19.59 9.39 -11.78
N GLN A 104 -19.02 9.11 -10.61
CA GLN A 104 -17.57 8.88 -10.49
C GLN A 104 -17.26 7.46 -10.06
N LEU A 105 -16.59 6.72 -10.96
CA LEU A 105 -15.94 5.45 -10.63
C LEU A 105 -14.91 5.69 -9.51
N GLY A 106 -14.66 4.67 -8.68
CA GLY A 106 -13.59 4.66 -7.69
C GLY A 106 -12.20 4.79 -8.32
N LEU A 107 -11.16 4.26 -7.68
CA LEU A 107 -9.82 4.31 -8.29
C LEU A 107 -9.81 3.52 -9.59
N SER A 108 -9.31 4.14 -10.66
CA SER A 108 -9.08 3.44 -11.93
C SER A 108 -7.99 2.38 -11.76
N GLU A 109 -7.92 1.43 -12.69
CA GLU A 109 -6.84 0.43 -12.71
C GLU A 109 -5.46 1.10 -12.67
N LEU A 110 -5.26 2.18 -13.43
CA LEU A 110 -4.02 2.96 -13.42
C LEU A 110 -3.72 3.58 -12.06
N ASP A 111 -4.74 4.00 -11.31
CA ASP A 111 -4.55 4.55 -9.97
C ASP A 111 -4.17 3.46 -8.97
N LEU A 112 -4.79 2.28 -9.06
CA LEU A 112 -4.40 1.12 -8.25
C LEU A 112 -2.95 0.71 -8.52
N GLN A 113 -2.51 0.73 -9.79
CA GLN A 113 -1.12 0.48 -10.16
C GLN A 113 -0.18 1.52 -9.51
N LYS A 114 -0.54 2.81 -9.56
CA LYS A 114 0.24 3.86 -8.87
C LYS A 114 0.31 3.62 -7.36
N VAL A 115 -0.79 3.21 -6.72
CA VAL A 115 -0.81 2.88 -5.29
C VAL A 115 0.15 1.72 -5.01
N ALA A 116 0.05 0.63 -5.77
CA ALA A 116 0.87 -0.55 -5.57
C ALA A 116 2.37 -0.30 -5.73
N VAL A 117 2.77 0.51 -6.72
CA VAL A 117 4.17 0.76 -7.06
C VAL A 117 4.80 1.88 -6.20
N ASN A 118 4.04 2.94 -5.93
CA ASN A 118 4.57 4.14 -5.29
C ASN A 118 4.26 4.21 -3.79
N PHE A 119 3.17 3.58 -3.36
CA PHE A 119 2.68 3.61 -1.97
C PHE A 119 2.36 2.19 -1.44
N PRO A 120 3.30 1.23 -1.55
CA PRO A 120 3.07 -0.18 -1.17
C PRO A 120 2.69 -0.37 0.30
N GLU A 121 2.98 0.60 1.17
CA GLU A 121 2.54 0.59 2.57
C GLU A 121 1.02 0.65 2.73
N VAL A 122 0.30 1.21 1.75
CA VAL A 122 -1.17 1.28 1.75
C VAL A 122 -1.76 -0.11 1.61
N LEU A 123 -1.19 -0.94 0.74
CA LEU A 123 -1.61 -2.33 0.49
C LEU A 123 -1.52 -3.23 1.73
N CYS A 124 -0.81 -2.80 2.76
CA CYS A 124 -0.57 -3.55 3.99
C CYS A 124 -1.50 -3.11 5.14
N ARG A 125 -2.50 -2.29 4.87
CA ARG A 125 -3.40 -1.72 5.88
C ARG A 125 -4.77 -2.36 5.82
N ASP A 126 -5.36 -2.51 6.99
CA ASP A 126 -6.63 -3.20 7.14
C ASP A 126 -7.78 -2.29 6.71
N VAL A 127 -8.60 -2.78 5.79
CA VAL A 127 -9.72 -2.00 5.24
C VAL A 127 -10.69 -1.57 6.32
N ASN A 128 -11.11 -2.48 7.19
CA ASN A 128 -12.17 -2.22 8.15
C ASN A 128 -11.67 -1.48 9.39
N LYS A 129 -10.40 -1.67 9.77
CA LYS A 129 -9.82 -1.01 10.94
C LYS A 129 -9.18 0.34 10.63
N ILE A 130 -8.73 0.56 9.39
CA ILE A 130 -7.97 1.76 9.02
C ILE A 130 -8.66 2.50 7.89
N LEU A 131 -8.74 1.94 6.68
CA LEU A 131 -9.15 2.72 5.49
C LEU A 131 -10.59 3.22 5.60
N ARG A 132 -11.53 2.35 6.00
CA ARG A 132 -12.96 2.68 6.13
C ARG A 132 -13.20 3.74 7.22
N PRO A 133 -12.65 3.61 8.45
CA PRO A 133 -12.73 4.69 9.44
C PRO A 133 -12.18 6.03 8.95
N ASN A 134 -11.03 6.03 8.25
CA ASN A 134 -10.46 7.26 7.71
C ASN A 134 -11.34 7.87 6.60
N TYR A 135 -11.90 7.05 5.72
CA TYR A 135 -12.86 7.49 4.71
C TYR A 135 -14.12 8.10 5.35
N THR A 136 -14.71 7.42 6.33
CA THR A 136 -15.88 7.91 7.08
C THR A 136 -15.58 9.22 7.80
N TYR A 137 -14.39 9.36 8.37
CA TYR A 137 -13.95 10.60 9.00
C TYR A 137 -13.89 11.75 8.00
N LEU A 138 -13.29 11.55 6.82
CA LEU A 138 -13.24 12.56 5.76
C LEU A 138 -14.65 12.94 5.28
N LYS A 139 -15.54 11.96 5.08
CA LYS A 139 -16.96 12.23 4.78
C LYS A 139 -17.62 13.08 5.89
N GLY A 140 -17.35 12.76 7.15
CA GLY A 140 -17.86 13.49 8.31
C GLY A 140 -17.33 14.92 8.43
N CYS A 141 -16.16 15.20 7.86
CA CYS A 141 -15.60 16.55 7.74
C CYS A 141 -16.20 17.36 6.57
N GLY A 142 -17.17 16.80 5.84
CA GLY A 142 -17.87 17.48 4.74
C GLY A 142 -17.30 17.22 3.35
N PHE A 143 -16.31 16.33 3.19
CA PHE A 143 -15.82 15.97 1.86
C PHE A 143 -16.83 15.08 1.12
N GLU A 144 -17.07 15.39 -0.15
CA GLU A 144 -17.83 14.54 -1.06
C GLU A 144 -17.02 13.31 -1.47
N GLY A 145 -17.71 12.25 -1.91
CA GLY A 145 -17.04 11.00 -2.29
C GLY A 145 -15.99 11.24 -3.38
N GLY A 146 -16.31 12.09 -4.36
CA GLY A 146 -15.42 12.41 -5.48
C GLY A 146 -14.17 13.17 -5.08
N GLN A 147 -14.29 14.07 -4.11
CA GLN A 147 -13.16 14.81 -3.55
C GLN A 147 -12.24 13.86 -2.77
N ILE A 148 -12.80 12.91 -2.04
CA ILE A 148 -12.01 11.88 -1.35
C ILE A 148 -11.29 11.00 -2.37
N VAL A 149 -11.95 10.59 -3.45
CA VAL A 149 -11.29 9.85 -4.54
C VAL A 149 -10.14 10.68 -5.13
N ALA A 150 -10.34 11.97 -5.40
CA ALA A 150 -9.28 12.86 -5.88
C ALA A 150 -8.10 12.97 -4.90
N LEU A 151 -8.37 13.10 -3.60
CA LEU A 151 -7.35 13.11 -2.54
C LEU A 151 -6.56 11.80 -2.51
N VAL A 152 -7.25 10.66 -2.61
CA VAL A 152 -6.62 9.34 -2.61
C VAL A 152 -5.80 9.13 -3.88
N THR A 153 -6.28 9.54 -5.05
CA THR A 153 -5.54 9.45 -6.31
C THR A 153 -4.28 10.31 -6.28
N GLY A 154 -4.35 11.52 -5.69
CA GLY A 154 -3.19 12.41 -5.55
C GLY A 154 -2.20 11.98 -4.46
N TYR A 155 -2.71 11.47 -3.33
CA TYR A 155 -1.91 11.04 -2.19
C TYR A 155 -2.57 9.85 -1.46
N PRO A 156 -2.37 8.61 -1.94
CA PRO A 156 -2.99 7.41 -1.37
C PRO A 156 -2.76 7.21 0.14
N PRO A 157 -1.61 7.60 0.72
CA PRO A 157 -1.39 7.44 2.15
C PRO A 157 -2.37 8.21 3.04
N ILE A 158 -3.18 9.13 2.50
CA ILE A 158 -4.19 9.88 3.27
C ILE A 158 -5.12 8.96 4.07
N LEU A 159 -5.53 7.81 3.51
CA LEU A 159 -6.45 6.87 4.16
C LEU A 159 -5.79 5.95 5.20
N ILE A 160 -4.48 6.04 5.37
CA ILE A 160 -3.75 5.22 6.34
C ILE A 160 -3.03 6.06 7.41
N LYS A 161 -3.28 7.37 7.43
CA LYS A 161 -2.81 8.26 8.49
C LYS A 161 -3.61 8.05 9.77
N SER A 162 -3.05 8.51 10.89
CA SER A 162 -3.80 8.63 12.14
C SER A 162 -4.79 9.77 12.00
N ILE A 163 -6.05 9.51 12.38
CA ILE A 163 -7.08 10.55 12.43
C ILE A 163 -6.67 11.62 13.43
N SER A 164 -6.49 11.26 14.71
CA SER A 164 -6.21 12.19 15.80
C SER A 164 -4.89 12.96 15.64
N ASN A 165 -3.83 12.28 15.18
CA ASN A 165 -2.49 12.85 15.19
C ASN A 165 -2.07 13.45 13.85
N SER A 166 -2.88 13.28 12.79
CA SER A 166 -2.51 13.74 11.45
C SER A 166 -3.67 14.33 10.67
N LEU A 167 -4.77 13.62 10.47
CA LEU A 167 -5.86 14.14 9.63
C LEU A 167 -6.58 15.29 10.33
N GLU A 168 -6.98 15.11 11.58
CA GLU A 168 -7.77 16.09 12.32
C GLU A 168 -7.06 17.44 12.49
N PRO A 169 -5.80 17.52 12.96
CA PRO A 169 -5.13 18.80 13.08
C PRO A 169 -4.96 19.51 11.72
N ARG A 170 -4.75 18.75 10.64
CA ARG A 170 -4.57 19.32 9.29
C ARG A 170 -5.89 19.81 8.70
N ILE A 171 -6.97 19.07 8.86
CA ILE A 171 -8.28 19.48 8.36
C ILE A 171 -8.78 20.69 9.14
N LYS A 172 -8.66 20.69 10.47
CA LYS A 172 -8.98 21.87 11.30
C LYS A 172 -8.21 23.10 10.83
N PHE A 173 -6.90 22.99 10.63
CA PHE A 173 -6.10 24.10 10.09
C PHE A 173 -6.58 24.58 8.71
N LEU A 174 -6.91 23.66 7.79
CA LEU A 174 -7.36 23.99 6.43
C LEU A 174 -8.75 24.66 6.41
N VAL A 175 -9.65 24.23 7.28
CA VAL A 175 -11.05 24.65 7.31
C VAL A 175 -11.28 25.84 8.24
N GLU A 176 -10.60 25.89 9.39
CA GLU A 176 -10.89 26.81 10.49
C GLU A 176 -9.93 28.00 10.57
N GLU A 177 -8.63 27.84 10.26
CA GLU A 177 -7.63 28.84 10.68
C GLU A 177 -7.03 29.73 9.57
N GLU A 178 -6.74 29.26 8.35
CA GLU A 178 -5.85 30.06 7.48
C GLU A 178 -6.13 30.10 5.96
N ILE A 179 -6.92 29.20 5.36
CA ILE A 179 -6.93 29.09 3.87
C ILE A 179 -8.32 29.16 3.23
N GLY A 180 -9.41 29.00 3.99
CA GLY A 180 -10.78 29.10 3.45
C GLY A 180 -11.10 28.10 2.34
N VAL A 181 -10.30 27.03 2.21
CA VAL A 181 -10.46 25.99 1.19
C VAL A 181 -11.70 25.20 1.55
N LYS A 182 -12.76 25.36 0.76
CA LYS A 182 -13.98 24.57 0.91
C LYS A 182 -13.74 23.21 0.29
N ALA A 183 -14.48 22.21 0.74
CA ALA A 183 -14.46 20.88 0.13
C ALA A 183 -14.60 20.98 -1.41
N GLU A 184 -15.45 21.91 -1.86
CA GLU A 184 -15.71 22.34 -3.24
C GLU A 184 -14.46 22.62 -4.09
N ASP A 185 -13.35 23.04 -3.49
CA ASP A 185 -12.13 23.45 -4.18
C ASP A 185 -11.27 22.24 -4.63
N PHE A 186 -11.57 21.04 -4.14
CA PHE A 186 -10.89 19.80 -4.52
C PHE A 186 -11.50 19.12 -5.76
N LYS A 187 -12.25 19.84 -6.61
CA LYS A 187 -12.82 19.29 -7.85
C LYS A 187 -11.72 18.62 -8.69
N ALA A 188 -11.90 17.33 -8.93
CA ALA A 188 -10.98 16.53 -9.74
C ALA A 188 -10.84 17.19 -11.12
N LYS A 189 -9.59 17.30 -11.62
CA LYS A 189 -9.33 17.68 -13.00
C LYS A 189 -10.06 16.68 -13.89
N GLU A 190 -11.07 17.16 -14.63
CA GLU A 190 -11.68 16.38 -15.71
C GLU A 190 -10.57 16.05 -16.71
N TYR A 191 -10.16 14.78 -16.76
CA TYR A 191 -9.36 14.29 -17.88
C TYR A 191 -10.31 14.12 -19.05
N THR A 192 -10.35 15.13 -19.92
CA THR A 192 -10.99 15.05 -21.22
C THR A 192 -10.25 13.97 -22.03
N LEU A 193 -11.01 13.02 -22.57
CA LEU A 193 -10.55 11.95 -23.48
C LEU A 193 -9.93 12.50 -24.76
#